data_AF-X6M205-F1
#
_entry.id   AF-X6M205-F1
#
_cell.length_a   1.000
_cell.length_b   1.000
_cell.length_c   1.000
_cell.angle_alpha   90.00
_cell.angle_beta   90.00
_cell.angle_gamma   90.00
#
_symmetry.space_group_name_H-M   'P 1'
#
loop_
_entity.id
_entity.type
_entity.pdbx_description
1 polymer ?
#
loop_
_entity_poly.entity_id
_entity_poly.type
_entity_poly.pdbx_seq_one_letter_code
_entity_poly.pdbx_strand_id
1 'polypeptide(L)'
;MALEYIPNLEPGAQLDGVQDIIKRLEATVSSDNTITTSHKAKKKMSIDFHFLKKTRADFKEFNKLTQKLSRNIRHSEAFQNDLRETMTNTLQWKLKFFEELAKSRSNVDILIIKTKQLKIMMNELPKDLNRECDVRQNIQKTKEMIDNIEEWVDEISSRFNDVMPMWRTIINDADTLQQKWENISTDSEEFRFFFFFLIE
;
A
#
# COMPACT_ATOMS: atom_id res chain seq x y z
N MET A 1 -1.85 -25.02 19.00
CA MET A 1 -1.48 -25.10 17.58
C MET A 1 0.02 -24.84 17.53
N ALA A 2 0.82 -25.91 17.51
CA ALA A 2 2.26 -25.84 17.71
C ALA A 2 2.94 -25.52 16.37
N LEU A 3 3.65 -24.39 16.31
CA LEU A 3 4.64 -24.10 15.28
C LEU A 3 5.87 -24.93 15.62
N GLU A 4 6.04 -26.07 14.95
CA GLU A 4 7.29 -26.83 15.01
C GLU A 4 8.42 -25.99 14.40
N TYR A 5 9.41 -25.75 15.24
CA TYR A 5 10.64 -25.03 14.97
C TYR A 5 11.46 -25.78 13.92
N ILE A 6 11.40 -25.36 12.66
CA ILE A 6 12.33 -25.86 11.63
C ILE A 6 13.67 -25.16 11.89
N PRO A 7 14.74 -25.88 12.27
CA PRO A 7 16.03 -25.24 12.52
C PRO A 7 16.54 -24.60 11.23
N ASN A 8 17.01 -23.35 11.34
CA ASN A 8 17.77 -22.64 10.32
C ASN A 8 19.06 -23.42 10.01
N LEU A 9 18.96 -24.42 9.14
CA LEU A 9 20.10 -25.01 8.46
C LEU A 9 20.42 -24.08 7.29
N GLU A 10 21.53 -23.35 7.40
CA GLU A 10 22.06 -22.56 6.29
C GLU A 10 22.12 -23.43 5.02
N PRO A 11 21.55 -22.99 3.88
CA PRO A 11 21.49 -23.77 2.63
C PRO A 11 22.85 -24.09 1.96
N GLY A 12 23.98 -23.91 2.66
CA GLY A 12 25.34 -24.16 2.16
C GLY A 12 26.06 -25.34 2.80
N ALA A 13 25.80 -25.65 4.08
CA ALA A 13 26.64 -26.57 4.87
C ALA A 13 26.60 -28.04 4.37
N GLN A 14 25.53 -28.46 3.71
CA GLN A 14 25.39 -29.83 3.17
C GLN A 14 26.09 -29.99 1.80
N LEU A 15 26.30 -28.90 1.07
CA LEU A 15 26.88 -28.94 -0.28
C LEU A 15 28.40 -29.11 -0.25
N ASP A 16 29.06 -28.59 0.78
CA ASP A 16 30.51 -28.71 0.97
C ASP A 16 30.92 -30.15 1.31
N GLY A 17 30.13 -30.86 2.12
CA GLY A 17 30.37 -32.27 2.43
C GLY A 17 30.25 -33.20 1.21
N VAL A 18 29.29 -32.95 0.33
CA VAL A 18 29.11 -33.72 -0.93
C VAL A 18 30.22 -33.39 -1.94
N GLN A 19 30.69 -32.14 -1.99
CA GLN A 19 31.82 -31.75 -2.83
C GLN A 19 33.13 -32.44 -2.41
N ASP A 20 33.38 -32.56 -1.12
CA ASP A 20 34.60 -33.17 -0.60
C ASP A 20 34.61 -34.69 -0.85
N ILE A 21 33.45 -35.36 -0.74
CA ILE A 21 33.32 -36.79 -1.06
C ILE A 21 33.54 -37.05 -2.56
N ILE A 22 32.97 -36.23 -3.45
CA ILE A 22 33.14 -36.39 -4.91
C ILE A 22 34.60 -36.12 -5.32
N LYS A 23 35.24 -35.08 -4.77
CA LYS A 23 36.66 -34.79 -5.04
C LYS A 23 37.58 -35.93 -4.58
N ARG A 24 37.32 -36.51 -3.40
CA ARG A 24 38.08 -37.67 -2.90
C ARG A 24 37.92 -38.89 -3.81
N LEU A 25 36.71 -39.15 -4.30
CA LEU A 25 36.45 -40.24 -5.23
C LEU A 25 37.09 -40.00 -6.61
N GLU A 26 37.07 -38.76 -7.13
CA GLU A 26 37.76 -38.38 -8.38
C GLU A 26 39.28 -38.58 -8.29
N ALA A 27 39.88 -38.25 -7.15
CA ALA A 27 41.30 -38.48 -6.87
C ALA A 27 41.64 -39.97 -6.80
N THR A 28 40.75 -40.80 -6.26
CA THR A 28 40.95 -42.26 -6.15
C THR A 28 40.85 -42.94 -7.51
N VAL A 29 39.97 -42.47 -8.40
CA VAL A 29 39.86 -42.96 -9.79
C VAL A 29 41.10 -42.61 -10.63
N SER A 30 41.76 -41.47 -10.35
CA SER A 30 42.97 -41.05 -11.08
C SER A 30 44.26 -41.70 -10.57
N SER A 31 44.32 -42.17 -9.31
CA SER A 31 45.55 -42.77 -8.74
C SER A 31 45.69 -44.27 -8.99
N ASP A 32 44.61 -44.99 -9.31
CA ASP A 32 44.62 -46.43 -9.55
C ASP A 32 44.95 -46.80 -11.02
N ASN A 33 46.19 -46.53 -11.43
CA ASN A 33 46.77 -47.13 -12.64
C ASN A 33 47.58 -48.41 -12.38
N THR A 34 47.56 -48.93 -11.16
CA THR A 34 48.20 -50.20 -10.80
C THR A 34 47.33 -50.96 -9.82
N ILE A 35 46.42 -51.81 -10.34
CA ILE A 35 46.00 -53.12 -9.81
C ILE A 35 44.80 -53.58 -10.66
N THR A 36 44.85 -54.85 -11.10
CA THR A 36 43.83 -55.55 -11.89
C THR A 36 42.44 -55.52 -11.22
N THR A 37 41.67 -54.47 -11.43
CA THR A 37 40.25 -54.42 -11.08
C THR A 37 39.43 -55.07 -12.19
N SER A 38 38.70 -56.13 -11.84
CA SER A 38 37.86 -56.88 -12.80
C SER A 38 36.85 -55.96 -13.50
N HIS A 39 36.49 -56.28 -14.74
CA HIS A 39 35.58 -55.46 -15.58
C HIS A 39 34.25 -55.13 -14.88
N LYS A 40 33.78 -56.00 -13.95
CA LYS A 40 32.59 -55.77 -13.11
C LYS A 40 32.78 -54.64 -12.08
N ALA A 41 33.97 -54.49 -11.50
CA ALA A 41 34.27 -53.45 -10.51
C ALA A 41 34.33 -52.05 -11.16
N LYS A 42 34.96 -51.93 -12.32
CA LYS A 42 34.99 -50.67 -13.09
C LYS A 42 33.60 -50.21 -13.55
N LYS A 43 32.75 -51.16 -13.98
CA LYS A 43 31.37 -50.87 -14.36
C LYS A 43 30.52 -50.40 -13.18
N LYS A 44 30.66 -51.03 -12.01
CA LYS A 44 29.97 -50.61 -10.77
C LYS A 44 30.42 -49.21 -10.33
N MET A 45 31.73 -48.95 -10.30
CA MET A 45 32.31 -47.65 -9.94
C MET A 45 31.89 -46.52 -10.90
N SER A 46 31.79 -46.81 -12.20
CA SER A 46 31.26 -45.86 -13.20
C SER A 46 29.78 -45.56 -13.00
N ILE A 47 28.97 -46.55 -12.59
CA ILE A 47 27.55 -46.36 -12.28
C ILE A 47 27.40 -45.52 -11.00
N ASP A 48 28.18 -45.82 -9.96
CA ASP A 48 28.17 -45.09 -8.70
C ASP A 48 28.58 -43.62 -8.90
N PHE A 49 29.56 -43.36 -9.76
CA PHE A 49 30.00 -42.00 -10.10
C PHE A 49 28.97 -41.22 -10.93
N HIS A 50 28.31 -41.88 -11.88
CA HIS A 50 27.20 -41.28 -12.64
C HIS A 50 26.01 -40.96 -11.71
N PHE A 51 25.70 -41.86 -10.77
CA PHE A 51 24.67 -41.64 -9.76
C PHE A 51 25.00 -40.42 -8.88
N LEU A 52 26.23 -40.34 -8.34
CA LEU A 52 26.67 -39.19 -7.53
C LEU A 52 26.62 -37.86 -8.29
N LYS A 53 27.00 -37.85 -9.57
CA LYS A 53 26.87 -36.66 -10.43
C LYS A 53 25.42 -36.24 -10.60
N LYS A 54 24.50 -37.19 -10.81
CA LYS A 54 23.07 -36.93 -10.91
C LYS A 54 22.52 -36.39 -9.59
N THR A 55 22.81 -37.04 -8.46
CA THR A 55 22.40 -36.59 -7.13
C THR A 55 22.89 -35.17 -6.82
N ARG A 56 24.11 -34.82 -7.26
CA ARG A 56 24.64 -33.45 -7.11
C ARG A 56 23.86 -32.43 -7.94
N ALA A 57 23.48 -32.78 -9.17
CA ALA A 57 22.67 -31.92 -10.02
C ALA A 57 21.28 -31.71 -9.39
N ASP A 58 20.65 -32.79 -8.94
CA ASP A 58 19.34 -32.79 -8.27
C ASP A 58 19.39 -31.94 -6.99
N PHE A 59 20.46 -32.04 -6.18
CA PHE A 59 20.62 -31.24 -4.97
C PHE A 59 20.82 -29.74 -5.25
N LYS A 60 21.57 -29.41 -6.32
CA LYS A 60 21.75 -28.01 -6.76
C LYS A 60 20.43 -27.42 -7.25
N GLU A 61 19.60 -28.21 -7.92
CA GLU A 61 18.27 -27.81 -8.37
C GLU A 61 17.30 -27.63 -7.19
N PHE A 62 17.29 -28.57 -6.25
CA PHE A 62 16.55 -28.45 -5.00
C PHE A 62 16.89 -27.16 -4.25
N ASN A 63 18.18 -26.87 -4.05
CA ASN A 63 18.60 -25.63 -3.37
C ASN A 63 18.14 -24.35 -4.09
N LYS A 64 18.12 -24.34 -5.42
CA LYS A 64 17.56 -23.21 -6.18
C LYS A 64 16.06 -23.06 -5.92
N LEU A 65 15.32 -24.17 -5.89
CA LEU A 65 13.89 -24.16 -5.59
C LEU A 65 13.62 -23.67 -4.17
N THR A 66 14.40 -24.10 -3.17
CA THR A 66 14.25 -23.67 -1.78
C THR A 66 14.54 -22.17 -1.61
N GLN A 67 15.56 -21.65 -2.29
CA GLN A 67 15.85 -20.20 -2.32
C GLN A 67 14.71 -19.41 -2.98
N LYS A 68 14.15 -19.93 -4.08
CA LYS A 68 13.00 -19.31 -4.76
C LYS A 68 11.76 -19.30 -3.84
N LEU A 69 11.47 -20.43 -3.18
CA LEU A 69 10.36 -20.55 -2.22
C LEU A 69 10.52 -19.59 -1.03
N SER A 70 11.72 -19.48 -0.47
CA SER A 70 12.00 -18.55 0.65
C SER A 70 11.78 -17.09 0.26
N ARG A 71 12.21 -16.68 -0.94
CA ARG A 71 11.93 -15.33 -1.47
C ARG A 71 10.44 -15.10 -1.66
N ASN A 72 9.71 -16.09 -2.16
CA ASN A 72 8.27 -15.99 -2.38
C ASN A 72 7.49 -15.85 -1.06
N ILE A 73 7.87 -16.57 -0.01
CA ILE A 73 7.26 -16.43 1.32
C ILE A 73 7.44 -15.00 1.84
N ARG A 74 8.67 -14.47 1.79
CA ARG A 74 8.96 -13.08 2.23
C ARG A 74 8.17 -12.05 1.41
N HIS A 75 8.07 -12.25 0.10
CA HIS A 75 7.27 -11.40 -0.77
C HIS A 75 5.79 -11.44 -0.41
N SER A 76 5.24 -12.64 -0.12
CA SER A 76 3.85 -12.80 0.32
C SER A 76 3.56 -12.07 1.63
N GLU A 77 4.48 -12.16 2.60
CA GLU A 77 4.33 -11.49 3.90
C GLU A 77 4.39 -9.96 3.75
N ALA A 78 5.31 -9.45 2.93
CA ALA A 78 5.41 -8.02 2.61
C ALA A 78 4.12 -7.52 1.95
N PHE A 79 3.63 -8.20 0.92
CA PHE A 79 2.38 -7.87 0.23
C PHE A 79 1.17 -7.85 1.19
N GLN A 80 1.05 -8.84 2.09
CA GLN A 80 -0.02 -8.86 3.08
C GLN A 80 0.07 -7.70 4.08
N ASN A 81 1.28 -7.29 4.45
CA ASN A 81 1.49 -6.14 5.33
C ASN A 81 1.09 -4.83 4.63
N ASP A 82 1.52 -4.63 3.39
CA ASP A 82 1.21 -3.44 2.60
C ASP A 82 -0.30 -3.32 2.33
N LEU A 83 -0.96 -4.45 2.02
CA LEU A 83 -2.41 -4.51 1.87
C LEU A 83 -3.13 -4.08 3.16
N ARG A 84 -2.72 -4.65 4.30
CA ARG A 84 -3.33 -4.35 5.61
C ARG A 84 -3.14 -2.89 6.02
N GLU A 85 -1.95 -2.35 5.79
CA GLU A 85 -1.64 -0.95 6.06
C GLU A 85 -2.49 -0.05 5.17
N THR A 86 -2.54 -0.32 3.86
CA THR A 86 -3.30 0.47 2.89
C THR A 86 -4.80 0.44 3.17
N MET A 87 -5.36 -0.71 3.57
CA MET A 87 -6.75 -0.80 4.03
C MET A 87 -7.00 0.04 5.28
N THR A 88 -6.09 0.00 6.26
CA THR A 88 -6.19 0.79 7.49
C THR A 88 -6.15 2.30 7.18
N ASN A 89 -5.20 2.73 6.37
CA ASN A 89 -5.06 4.11 5.94
C ASN A 89 -6.30 4.57 5.15
N THR A 90 -6.86 3.70 4.31
CA THR A 90 -8.12 3.97 3.58
C THR A 90 -9.30 4.20 4.53
N LEU A 91 -9.42 3.39 5.59
CA LEU A 91 -10.47 3.58 6.59
C LEU A 91 -10.32 4.89 7.34
N GLN A 92 -9.09 5.23 7.76
CA GLN A 92 -8.81 6.50 8.42
C GLN A 92 -9.12 7.69 7.52
N TRP A 93 -8.72 7.62 6.25
CA TRP A 93 -9.05 8.65 5.25
C TRP A 93 -10.57 8.82 5.08
N LYS A 94 -11.33 7.73 4.97
CA LYS A 94 -12.81 7.77 4.88
C LYS A 94 -13.42 8.47 6.09
N LEU A 95 -12.94 8.19 7.30
CA LEU A 95 -13.42 8.85 8.52
C LEU A 95 -13.18 10.36 8.48
N LYS A 96 -11.95 10.79 8.14
CA LYS A 96 -11.63 12.22 7.97
C LYS A 96 -12.51 12.88 6.91
N PHE A 97 -12.71 12.21 5.77
CA PHE A 97 -13.58 12.69 4.69
C PHE A 97 -15.01 12.94 5.19
N PHE A 98 -15.61 11.98 5.89
CA PHE A 98 -16.98 12.15 6.39
C PHE A 98 -17.09 13.23 7.46
N GLU A 99 -16.09 13.36 8.33
CA GLU A 99 -16.05 14.41 9.35
C GLU A 99 -16.02 15.80 8.70
N GLU A 100 -15.14 16.01 7.72
CA GLU A 100 -15.05 17.29 7.01
C GLU A 100 -16.23 17.58 6.10
N LEU A 101 -16.83 16.55 5.50
CA LEU A 101 -18.07 16.68 4.75
C LEU A 101 -19.21 17.17 5.66
N ALA A 102 -19.32 16.62 6.88
CA ALA A 102 -20.33 17.03 7.84
C ALA A 102 -20.11 18.49 8.30
N LYS A 103 -18.86 18.88 8.61
CA LYS A 103 -18.50 20.26 8.96
C LYS A 103 -18.84 21.23 7.83
N SER A 104 -18.45 20.90 6.60
CA SER A 104 -18.70 21.72 5.41
C SER A 104 -20.19 21.92 5.16
N ARG A 105 -20.98 20.85 5.30
CA ARG A 105 -22.44 20.93 5.19
C ARG A 105 -23.04 21.86 6.26
N SER A 106 -22.63 21.71 7.51
CA SER A 106 -23.09 22.58 8.60
C SER A 106 -22.79 24.06 8.31
N ASN A 107 -21.58 24.36 7.82
CA ASN A 107 -21.21 25.71 7.40
C ASN A 107 -22.11 26.25 6.28
N VAL A 108 -22.39 25.43 5.26
CA VAL A 108 -23.29 25.82 4.16
C VAL A 108 -24.71 26.06 4.68
N ASP A 109 -25.23 25.22 5.57
CA ASP A 109 -26.56 25.38 6.14
C ASP A 109 -26.68 26.70 6.93
N ILE A 110 -25.66 27.06 7.72
CA ILE A 110 -25.60 28.35 8.43
C ILE A 110 -25.59 29.51 7.44
N LEU A 111 -24.76 29.45 6.39
CA LEU A 111 -24.69 30.49 5.37
C LEU A 111 -26.02 30.66 4.62
N ILE A 112 -26.73 29.55 4.35
CA ILE A 112 -28.08 29.61 3.74
C ILE A 112 -29.05 30.34 4.66
N ILE A 113 -29.04 30.04 5.97
CA ILE A 113 -29.92 30.71 6.95
C ILE A 113 -29.63 32.22 6.98
N LYS A 114 -28.36 32.60 7.09
CA LYS A 114 -27.96 34.02 7.12
C LYS A 114 -28.30 34.74 5.82
N THR A 115 -28.07 34.10 4.67
CA THR A 115 -28.45 34.65 3.36
C THR A 115 -29.96 34.88 3.26
N LYS A 116 -30.77 33.96 3.80
CA LYS A 116 -32.23 34.14 3.85
C LYS A 116 -32.63 35.32 4.74
N GLN A 117 -32.01 35.48 5.90
CA GLN A 117 -32.24 36.61 6.80
C GLN A 117 -31.88 37.94 6.12
N LEU A 118 -30.69 38.02 5.52
CA LEU A 118 -30.21 39.19 4.79
C LEU A 118 -31.18 39.55 3.65
N LYS A 119 -31.63 38.55 2.88
CA LYS A 119 -32.61 38.74 1.81
C LYS A 119 -33.94 39.31 2.33
N ILE A 120 -34.41 38.88 3.50
CA ILE A 120 -35.64 39.43 4.11
C ILE A 120 -35.42 40.92 4.44
N MET A 121 -34.35 41.26 5.15
CA MET A 121 -34.01 42.65 5.50
C MET A 121 -33.93 43.54 4.25
N MET A 122 -33.27 43.04 3.20
CA MET A 122 -33.13 43.73 1.92
C MET A 122 -34.47 44.03 1.24
N ASN A 123 -35.43 43.12 1.35
CA ASN A 123 -36.77 43.29 0.78
C ASN A 123 -37.66 44.22 1.61
N GLU A 124 -37.37 44.37 2.89
CA GLU A 124 -38.09 45.25 3.82
C GLU A 124 -37.55 46.69 3.75
N LEU A 125 -36.25 46.85 3.51
CA LEU A 125 -35.58 48.16 3.46
C LEU A 125 -36.31 49.18 2.56
N PRO A 126 -36.68 48.91 1.30
CA PRO A 126 -37.40 49.88 0.46
C PRO A 126 -38.76 50.29 1.04
N LYS A 127 -39.45 49.38 1.74
CA LYS A 127 -40.74 49.66 2.38
C LYS A 127 -40.55 50.59 3.58
N ASP A 128 -39.49 50.38 4.34
CA ASP A 128 -39.14 51.21 5.49
C ASP A 128 -38.66 52.59 5.05
N LEU A 129 -37.85 52.67 3.99
CA LEU A 129 -37.40 53.93 3.41
C LEU A 129 -38.56 54.77 2.85
N ASN A 130 -39.56 54.13 2.25
CA ASN A 130 -40.74 54.83 1.72
C ASN A 130 -41.73 55.31 2.81
N ARG A 131 -41.69 54.69 4.01
CA ARG A 131 -42.51 55.09 5.15
C ARG A 131 -41.87 56.20 5.98
N GLU A 132 -40.55 56.27 5.97
CA GLU A 132 -39.75 57.20 6.76
C GLU A 132 -39.53 58.52 6.02
N CYS A 133 -40.04 59.62 6.57
CA CYS A 133 -39.87 60.95 5.97
C CYS A 133 -38.50 61.58 6.30
N ASP A 134 -37.78 61.05 7.30
CA ASP A 134 -36.47 61.57 7.70
C ASP A 134 -35.33 60.95 6.88
N VAL A 135 -34.74 61.77 6.00
CA VAL A 135 -33.59 61.39 5.16
C VAL A 135 -32.41 60.89 6.00
N ARG A 136 -32.19 61.43 7.20
CA ARG A 136 -31.08 60.99 8.06
C ARG A 136 -31.28 59.56 8.55
N GLN A 137 -32.50 59.19 8.94
CA GLN A 137 -32.84 57.83 9.35
C GLN A 137 -32.75 56.84 8.18
N ASN A 138 -33.16 57.27 6.98
CA ASN A 138 -33.02 56.48 5.76
C ASN A 138 -31.56 56.16 5.41
N ILE A 139 -30.68 57.16 5.53
CA ILE A 139 -29.25 56.96 5.36
C ILE A 139 -28.72 55.97 6.42
N GLN A 140 -29.14 56.11 7.67
CA GLN A 140 -28.69 55.23 8.75
C GLN A 140 -29.11 53.77 8.54
N LYS A 141 -30.39 53.50 8.22
CA LYS A 141 -30.89 52.14 7.91
C LYS A 141 -30.17 51.52 6.70
N THR A 142 -29.85 52.34 5.69
CA THR A 142 -29.11 51.89 4.51
C THR A 142 -27.67 51.51 4.87
N LYS A 143 -27.00 52.30 5.73
CA LYS A 143 -25.66 51.97 6.23
C LYS A 143 -25.65 50.67 7.02
N GLU A 144 -26.59 50.50 7.93
CA GLU A 144 -26.74 49.24 8.69
C GLU A 144 -26.94 48.04 7.77
N MET A 145 -27.69 48.19 6.68
CA MET A 145 -27.82 47.13 5.68
C MET A 145 -26.50 46.82 4.96
N ILE A 146 -25.70 47.84 4.63
CA ILE A 146 -24.38 47.66 4.02
C ILE A 146 -23.45 46.95 5.00
N ASP A 147 -23.40 47.38 6.26
CA ASP A 147 -22.57 46.76 7.30
C ASP A 147 -22.93 45.26 7.48
N ASN A 148 -24.22 44.92 7.47
CA ASN A 148 -24.68 43.53 7.51
C ASN A 148 -24.26 42.70 6.28
N ILE A 149 -24.19 43.32 5.09
CA ILE A 149 -23.70 42.66 3.88
C ILE A 149 -22.20 42.40 4.00
N GLU A 150 -21.43 43.36 4.50
CA GLU A 150 -19.99 43.22 4.72
C GLU A 150 -19.70 42.10 5.73
N GLU A 151 -20.40 42.07 6.87
CA GLU A 151 -20.28 41.00 7.86
C GLU A 151 -20.58 39.61 7.26
N TRP A 152 -21.61 39.52 6.42
CA TRP A 152 -21.96 38.27 5.73
C TRP A 152 -20.86 37.81 4.76
N VAL A 153 -20.22 38.72 4.02
CA VAL A 153 -19.09 38.41 3.13
C VAL A 153 -17.89 37.90 3.93
N ASP A 154 -17.57 38.56 5.04
CA ASP A 154 -16.47 38.16 5.91
C ASP A 154 -16.70 36.78 6.51
N GLU A 155 -17.92 36.47 6.93
CA GLU A 155 -18.26 35.16 7.46
C GLU A 155 -18.20 34.04 6.42
N ILE A 156 -18.65 34.30 5.18
CA ILE A 156 -18.46 33.34 4.08
C ILE A 156 -16.97 33.04 3.94
N SER A 157 -16.17 34.08 3.81
CA SER A 157 -14.73 33.95 3.60
C SER A 157 -14.07 33.18 4.73
N SER A 158 -14.41 33.51 5.98
CA SER A 158 -13.94 32.81 7.18
C SER A 158 -14.29 31.32 7.17
N ARG A 159 -15.56 30.97 6.95
CA ARG A 159 -16.01 29.56 6.95
C ARG A 159 -15.37 28.73 5.84
N PHE A 160 -15.15 29.31 4.66
CA PHE A 160 -14.42 28.62 3.60
C PHE A 160 -12.94 28.45 3.96
N ASN A 161 -12.30 29.49 4.49
CA ASN A 161 -10.90 29.42 4.91
C ASN A 161 -10.66 28.38 6.01
N ASP A 162 -11.65 28.13 6.86
CA ASP A 162 -11.58 27.10 7.90
C ASP A 162 -11.57 25.67 7.34
N VAL A 163 -12.36 25.39 6.29
CA VAL A 163 -12.54 24.01 5.76
C VAL A 163 -11.59 23.69 4.60
N MET A 164 -11.21 24.68 3.79
CA MET A 164 -10.44 24.47 2.57
C MET A 164 -9.06 23.81 2.79
N PRO A 165 -8.29 24.14 3.85
CA PRO A 165 -7.03 23.46 4.12
C PRO A 165 -7.20 21.96 4.33
N MET A 166 -8.24 21.54 5.06
CA MET A 166 -8.47 20.12 5.33
C MET A 166 -8.92 19.37 4.08
N TRP A 167 -9.77 19.98 3.24
CA TRP A 167 -10.12 19.41 1.94
C TRP A 167 -8.91 19.17 1.04
N ARG A 168 -7.94 20.08 1.02
CA ARG A 168 -6.68 19.88 0.28
C ARG A 168 -5.91 18.67 0.81
N THR A 169 -5.81 18.53 2.13
CA THR A 169 -5.17 17.36 2.76
C THR A 169 -5.89 16.06 2.39
N ILE A 170 -7.23 16.04 2.47
CA ILE A 170 -8.03 14.87 2.10
C ILE A 170 -7.82 14.46 0.64
N ILE A 171 -7.75 15.42 -0.28
CA ILE A 171 -7.51 15.14 -1.70
C ILE A 171 -6.11 14.56 -1.90
N ASN A 172 -5.08 15.17 -1.31
CA ASN A 172 -3.70 14.67 -1.41
C ASN A 172 -3.54 13.26 -0.81
N ASP A 173 -4.19 13.01 0.34
CA ASP A 173 -4.22 11.68 0.97
C ASP A 173 -4.92 10.66 0.05
N ALA A 174 -5.97 11.07 -0.68
CA ALA A 174 -6.68 10.21 -1.63
C ALA A 174 -5.80 9.82 -2.82
N ASP A 175 -5.07 10.77 -3.41
CA ASP A 175 -4.15 10.52 -4.52
C ASP A 175 -3.03 9.55 -4.09
N THR A 176 -2.51 9.74 -2.88
CA THR A 176 -1.49 8.85 -2.30
C THR A 176 -2.04 7.44 -2.10
N LEU A 177 -3.27 7.31 -1.59
CA LEU A 177 -3.93 6.02 -1.41
C LEU A 177 -4.22 5.34 -2.75
N GLN A 178 -4.62 6.09 -3.77
CA GLN A 178 -4.84 5.57 -5.10
C GLN A 178 -3.55 4.92 -5.64
N GLN A 179 -2.41 5.62 -5.56
CA GLN A 179 -1.12 5.07 -5.98
C GLN A 179 -0.75 3.79 -5.22
N LYS A 180 -0.98 3.76 -3.89
CA LYS A 180 -0.76 2.54 -3.09
C LYS A 180 -1.63 1.37 -3.57
N TRP A 181 -2.90 1.63 -3.87
CA TRP A 181 -3.81 0.60 -4.39
C TRP A 181 -3.44 0.12 -5.80
N GLU A 182 -2.96 1.00 -6.68
CA GLU A 182 -2.46 0.65 -8.00
C GLU A 182 -1.21 -0.25 -7.91
N ASN A 183 -0.28 0.06 -7.00
CA ASN A 183 0.89 -0.78 -6.73
C ASN A 183 0.47 -2.16 -6.21
N ILE A 184 -0.42 -2.22 -5.22
CA ILE A 184 -0.96 -3.49 -4.70
C ILE A 184 -1.63 -4.30 -5.80
N SER A 185 -2.42 -3.64 -6.67
CA SER A 185 -3.07 -4.32 -7.80
C SER A 185 -2.03 -4.97 -8.72
N THR A 186 -0.98 -4.22 -9.08
CA THR A 186 0.11 -4.69 -9.94
C THR A 186 0.86 -5.86 -9.30
N ASP A 187 1.26 -5.72 -8.03
CA ASP A 187 1.98 -6.77 -7.29
C ASP A 187 1.12 -8.05 -7.16
N SER A 188 -0.19 -7.90 -7.02
CA SER A 188 -1.11 -9.03 -6.94
C SER A 188 -1.24 -9.79 -8.26
N GLU A 189 -1.17 -9.10 -9.40
CA GLU A 189 -1.18 -9.73 -10.71
C GLU A 189 0.11 -10.50 -10.95
N GLU A 190 1.27 -9.91 -10.65
CA GLU A 190 2.55 -10.59 -10.74
C GLU A 190 2.56 -11.88 -9.91
N PHE A 191 2.08 -11.80 -8.66
CA PHE A 191 1.98 -12.96 -7.78
C PHE A 191 1.11 -14.08 -8.37
N ARG A 192 0.01 -13.71 -9.05
CA ARG A 192 -0.93 -14.64 -9.68
C ARG A 192 -0.31 -15.34 -10.89
N PHE A 193 0.47 -14.63 -11.72
CA PHE A 193 1.20 -15.23 -12.83
C PHE A 193 2.31 -16.18 -12.35
N PHE A 194 3.03 -15.84 -11.28
CA PHE A 194 4.09 -16.69 -10.75
C PHE A 194 3.61 -18.03 -10.17
N PHE A 195 2.43 -18.08 -9.53
CA PHE A 195 1.86 -19.33 -9.05
C PHE A 195 1.40 -20.26 -10.17
N PHE A 196 0.92 -19.71 -11.29
CA PHE A 196 0.52 -20.50 -12.46
C PHE A 196 1.71 -21.29 -13.04
N PHE A 197 2.89 -20.67 -13.14
CA PHE A 197 4.12 -21.31 -13.65
C PHE A 197 4.81 -22.29 -12.68
N LEU A 198 4.36 -22.39 -11.43
CA LEU A 198 4.89 -23.35 -10.45
C LEU A 198 4.04 -24.63 -10.35
N ILE A 199 2.84 -24.62 -10.94
CA ILE A 199 1.87 -25.73 -10.87
C ILE A 199 1.79 -26.50 -12.20
N GLU A 200 2.26 -25.93 -13.32
CA GLU A 200 2.51 -26.63 -14.59
C GLU A 200 3.92 -27.25 -14.66
#